data_AF-A0AAW9IVQ2-F1
#
_entry.id   AF-A0AAW9IVQ2-F1
#
_cell.length_a   1.000
_cell.length_b   1.000
_cell.length_c   1.000
_cell.angle_alpha   90.00
_cell.angle_beta   90.00
_cell.angle_gamma   90.00
#
_symmetry.space_group_name_H-M   'P 1'
#
loop_
_entity.id
_entity.type
_entity.pdbx_description
1 polymer ?
#
loop_
_entity_poly.entity_id
_entity_poly.type
_entity_poly.pdbx_seq_one_letter_code
_entity_poly.pdbx_strand_id
1 'polypeptide(L)'
;MSIKHKTYSTEFKINAIEEYIKTGKSQKKICEDLNITSTSAFGRWVIQYNEKGPDSFYENEKPRREAAKENKNDELTRLRAENEVLKKLLEKIRGNA
;
A
#
# COMPACT_ATOMS: atom_id res chain seq x y z
N MET A 1 3.15 16.11 -17.10
CA MET A 1 1.90 16.14 -16.30
C MET A 1 1.87 14.90 -15.42
N SER A 2 1.66 15.01 -14.11
CA SER A 2 1.51 13.84 -13.24
C SER A 2 0.09 13.28 -13.34
N ILE A 3 -0.05 12.03 -13.76
CA ILE A 3 -1.34 11.32 -13.76
C ILE A 3 -1.72 11.07 -12.30
N LYS A 4 -2.77 11.74 -11.81
CA LYS A 4 -3.32 11.48 -10.47
C LYS A 4 -4.28 10.29 -10.57
N HIS A 5 -3.91 9.17 -9.93
CA HIS A 5 -4.78 8.01 -9.84
C HIS A 5 -5.79 8.20 -8.70
N LYS A 6 -7.09 8.06 -8.99
CA LYS A 6 -8.12 7.98 -7.94
C LYS A 6 -7.93 6.68 -7.15
N THR A 7 -7.95 6.79 -5.83
CA THR A 7 -7.99 5.67 -4.89
C THR A 7 -9.40 5.48 -4.38
N TYR A 8 -9.84 4.24 -4.25
CA TYR A 8 -11.15 3.86 -3.71
C TYR A 8 -10.95 2.96 -2.50
N SER A 9 -11.75 3.16 -1.45
CA SER A 9 -11.74 2.30 -0.26
C SER A 9 -12.20 0.88 -0.61
N THR A 10 -11.86 -0.09 0.24
CA THR A 10 -12.31 -1.47 0.08
C THR A 10 -13.82 -1.59 0.08
N GLU A 11 -14.46 -0.96 1.05
CA GLU A 11 -15.92 -0.94 1.18
C GLU A 11 -16.60 -0.38 -0.08
N PHE A 12 -16.06 0.71 -0.65
CA PHE A 12 -16.59 1.27 -1.90
C PHE A 12 -16.48 0.27 -3.06
N LYS A 13 -15.34 -0.43 -3.19
CA LYS A 13 -15.15 -1.42 -4.26
C LYS A 13 -16.14 -2.57 -4.14
N ILE A 14 -16.36 -3.07 -2.92
CA ILE A 14 -17.30 -4.16 -2.65
C ILE A 14 -18.72 -3.72 -3.00
N ASN A 15 -19.17 -2.58 -2.48
CA ASN A 15 -20.51 -2.05 -2.76
C ASN A 15 -20.76 -1.84 -4.27
N ALA A 16 -19.75 -1.35 -5.00
CA ALA A 16 -19.85 -1.16 -6.45
C ALA A 16 -20.02 -2.48 -7.22
N ILE A 17 -19.37 -3.55 -6.77
CA ILE A 17 -19.48 -4.89 -7.37
C ILE A 17 -20.82 -5.53 -7.00
N GLU A 18 -21.28 -5.37 -5.77
CA GLU A 18 -22.61 -5.84 -5.34
C GLU A 18 -23.73 -5.16 -6.14
N GLU A 19 -23.64 -3.85 -6.38
CA GLU A 19 -24.60 -3.14 -7.22
C GLU A 19 -24.56 -3.65 -8.67
N TYR A 20 -23.37 -3.91 -9.20
CA TYR A 20 -23.21 -4.52 -10.53
C TYR A 20 -23.90 -5.87 -10.62
N ILE A 21 -23.70 -6.76 -9.64
CA ILE A 21 -24.34 -8.08 -9.58
C ILE A 21 -25.86 -7.95 -9.43
N LYS A 22 -26.32 -7.06 -8.54
CA LYS A 22 -27.74 -6.84 -8.23
C LYS A 22 -28.52 -6.26 -9.41
N THR A 23 -27.93 -5.30 -10.11
CA THR A 23 -28.62 -4.57 -11.19
C THR A 23 -28.45 -5.21 -12.56
N GLY A 24 -27.42 -6.05 -12.76
CA GLY A 24 -27.09 -6.63 -14.05
C GLY A 24 -26.72 -5.61 -15.13
N LYS A 25 -26.47 -4.35 -14.75
CA LYS A 25 -26.04 -3.27 -15.66
C LYS A 25 -24.67 -3.59 -16.25
N SER A 26 -24.33 -2.98 -17.39
CA SER A 26 -22.97 -3.10 -17.94
C SER A 26 -21.94 -2.45 -17.02
N GLN A 27 -20.70 -2.96 -17.02
CA GLN A 27 -19.58 -2.41 -16.25
C GLN A 27 -19.38 -0.91 -16.53
N LYS A 28 -19.55 -0.49 -17.79
CA LYS A 28 -19.46 0.91 -18.19
C LYS A 28 -20.52 1.75 -17.47
N LYS A 29 -21.77 1.28 -17.44
CA LYS A 29 -22.87 2.02 -16.82
C LYS A 29 -22.70 2.15 -15.30
N ILE A 30 -22.24 1.10 -14.63
CA ILE A 30 -21.89 1.16 -13.20
C ILE A 30 -20.77 2.15 -12.94
N CYS A 31 -19.73 2.16 -13.80
CA CYS A 31 -18.64 3.13 -13.64
C CYS A 31 -19.11 4.57 -13.83
N GLU A 32 -20.03 4.83 -14.75
CA GLU A 32 -20.65 6.14 -14.93
C GLU A 32 -21.49 6.54 -13.72
N ASP A 33 -22.36 5.64 -13.24
CA ASP A 33 -23.26 5.89 -12.12
C ASP A 33 -22.49 6.16 -10.81
N LEU A 34 -21.38 5.43 -10.58
CA LEU A 34 -20.54 5.53 -9.39
C LEU A 34 -19.30 6.43 -9.57
N ASN A 35 -19.21 7.13 -10.71
CA ASN A 35 -18.10 8.04 -11.05
C ASN A 35 -16.70 7.39 -10.94
N ILE A 36 -16.61 6.11 -11.33
CA ILE A 36 -15.39 5.32 -11.40
C ILE A 36 -14.68 5.63 -12.72
N THR A 37 -13.48 6.21 -12.62
CA THR A 37 -12.74 6.72 -13.78
C THR A 37 -12.29 5.63 -14.76
N SER A 38 -12.16 4.38 -14.33
CA SER A 38 -11.58 3.31 -15.14
C SER A 38 -12.45 2.06 -15.13
N THR A 39 -13.11 1.78 -16.26
CA THR A 39 -13.87 0.54 -16.46
C THR A 39 -12.97 -0.70 -16.41
N SER A 40 -11.72 -0.58 -16.88
CA SER A 40 -10.76 -1.69 -16.82
C SER A 40 -10.32 -1.99 -15.38
N ALA A 41 -10.18 -0.98 -14.52
CA ALA A 41 -9.94 -1.19 -13.09
C ALA A 41 -11.12 -1.88 -12.42
N PHE A 42 -12.36 -1.45 -12.74
CA PHE A 42 -13.56 -2.08 -12.24
C PHE A 42 -13.67 -3.55 -12.66
N GLY A 43 -13.38 -3.87 -13.92
CA GLY A 43 -13.37 -5.26 -14.40
C GLY A 43 -12.38 -6.16 -13.63
N ARG A 44 -11.21 -5.64 -13.25
CA ARG A 44 -10.26 -6.37 -12.39
C ARG A 44 -10.82 -6.63 -11.00
N TRP A 45 -11.55 -5.67 -10.43
CA TRP A 45 -12.20 -5.87 -9.14
C TRP A 45 -13.27 -6.97 -9.22
N VAL A 46 -14.10 -6.98 -10.27
CA VAL A 46 -15.10 -8.03 -10.47
C VAL A 46 -14.45 -9.41 -10.56
N ILE A 47 -13.35 -9.56 -11.31
CA ILE A 47 -12.60 -10.83 -11.41
C ILE A 47 -12.08 -11.23 -10.04
N GLN A 48 -11.40 -10.33 -9.33
CA GLN A 48 -10.85 -10.58 -8.00
C GLN A 48 -11.94 -11.00 -7.00
N TYR A 49 -13.10 -10.33 -7.03
CA TYR A 49 -14.26 -10.65 -6.20
C TYR A 49 -14.81 -12.05 -6.50
N ASN A 50 -14.91 -12.41 -7.78
CA ASN A 50 -15.41 -13.72 -8.19
C ASN A 50 -14.44 -14.87 -7.84
N GLU A 51 -13.13 -14.64 -7.91
CA GLU A 51 -12.11 -15.66 -7.65
C GLU A 51 -11.86 -15.87 -6.15
N LYS A 52 -11.82 -14.78 -5.38
CA LYS A 52 -11.32 -14.79 -3.99
C LYS A 52 -12.32 -14.24 -2.97
N GLY A 53 -13.49 -13.79 -3.41
CA GLY A 53 -14.50 -13.18 -2.55
C GLY A 53 -14.15 -11.76 -2.08
N PRO A 54 -15.04 -11.15 -1.28
CA PRO A 54 -14.87 -9.81 -0.72
C PRO A 54 -13.63 -9.67 0.18
N ASP A 55 -13.24 -10.74 0.89
CA ASP A 55 -12.11 -10.75 1.82
C ASP A 55 -10.78 -10.37 1.15
N SER A 56 -10.66 -10.64 -0.15
CA SER A 56 -9.47 -10.35 -0.95
C SER A 56 -9.16 -8.86 -1.08
N PHE A 57 -10.12 -7.96 -0.82
CA PHE A 57 -9.89 -6.52 -0.86
C PHE A 57 -9.29 -6.00 0.45
N TYR A 58 -9.55 -6.65 1.59
CA TYR A 58 -9.01 -6.27 2.90
C TYR A 58 -7.55 -6.70 3.08
N GLU A 59 -7.12 -7.78 2.41
CA GLU A 59 -5.72 -8.23 2.46
C GLU A 59 -4.74 -7.19 1.86
N ASN A 60 -5.22 -6.38 0.92
CA ASN A 60 -4.44 -5.36 0.23
C ASN A 60 -4.42 -3.99 0.94
N GLU A 61 -5.16 -3.82 2.04
CA GLU A 61 -5.13 -2.59 2.86
C GLU A 61 -3.92 -2.52 3.79
N LYS A 62 -3.11 -3.58 3.91
CA LYS A 62 -1.86 -3.49 4.69
C LYS A 62 -0.99 -2.35 4.13
N PRO A 63 -0.51 -1.43 4.99
CA PRO A 63 0.25 -0.28 4.53
C PRO A 63 1.56 -0.77 3.91
N ARG A 64 1.62 -0.76 2.58
CA ARG A 64 2.77 -1.23 1.77
C ARG A 64 4.10 -0.50 2.06
N ARG A 65 4.11 0.53 2.92
CA ARG A 65 5.26 1.45 3.07
C ARG A 65 5.62 1.89 4.49
N GLU A 66 4.90 1.50 5.53
CA GLU A 66 5.27 1.91 6.91
C GLU A 66 6.27 0.95 7.54
N ALA A 67 6.00 -0.36 7.48
CA ALA A 67 6.91 -1.39 8.00
C ALA A 67 8.32 -1.37 7.35
N ALA A 68 8.44 -0.91 6.10
CA ALA A 68 9.73 -0.81 5.41
C ALA A 68 10.57 0.41 5.81
N LYS A 69 9.96 1.45 6.40
CA LYS A 69 10.67 2.65 6.86
C LYS A 69 11.24 2.46 8.27
N GLU A 70 10.54 1.71 9.11
CA GLU A 70 10.93 1.41 10.48
C GLU A 70 12.27 0.67 10.54
N ASN A 71 12.42 -0.39 9.72
CA ASN A 71 13.64 -1.21 9.68
C ASN A 71 14.93 -0.41 9.32
N LYS A 72 14.85 0.55 8.38
CA LYS A 72 16.02 1.36 8.00
C LYS A 72 16.45 2.33 9.10
N ASN A 73 15.50 2.81 9.91
CA ASN A 73 15.79 3.78 10.95
C ASN A 73 16.45 3.11 12.16
N ASP A 74 16.06 1.87 12.45
CA ASP A 74 16.66 1.04 13.51
C ASP A 74 18.10 0.65 13.17
N GLU A 75 18.35 0.23 11.92
CA GLU A 75 19.69 -0.06 11.42
C GLU A 75 20.60 1.18 11.49
N LEU A 76 20.10 2.33 11.05
CA LEU A 76 20.84 3.59 11.11
C LEU A 76 21.16 4.00 12.57
N THR A 77 20.23 3.77 13.49
CA THR A 77 20.42 4.06 14.92
C THR A 77 21.49 3.17 15.54
N ARG A 78 21.46 1.86 15.24
CA ARG A 78 22.48 0.90 15.68
C ARG A 78 23.86 1.26 15.11
N LEU A 79 23.96 1.51 13.81
CA LEU A 79 25.22 1.84 13.15
C LEU A 79 25.81 3.16 13.67
N ARG A 80 24.97 4.14 14.04
CA ARG A 80 25.44 5.37 14.69
C ARG A 80 26.00 5.09 16.09
N ALA A 81 25.33 4.29 16.89
CA ALA A 81 25.82 3.91 18.22
C ALA A 81 27.16 3.15 18.13
N GLU A 82 27.27 2.21 17.18
CA GLU A 82 28.51 1.46 16.93
C GLU A 82 29.66 2.38 16.49
N ASN A 83 29.40 3.29 15.54
CA ASN A 83 30.39 4.27 15.10
C ASN A 83 30.88 5.16 16.25
N GLU A 84 30.00 5.58 17.15
CA GLU A 84 30.39 6.39 18.31
C GLU A 84 31.27 5.62 19.31
N VAL A 85 30.98 4.34 19.54
CA VAL A 85 31.84 3.48 20.37
C VAL A 85 33.21 3.28 19.71
N LEU A 86 33.24 3.00 18.40
CA LEU A 86 34.48 2.82 17.65
C LEU A 86 35.35 4.09 17.67
N LYS A 87 34.76 5.27 17.51
CA LYS A 87 35.48 6.55 17.62
C LYS A 87 36.12 6.73 19.00
N LYS A 88 35.36 6.48 20.09
CA LYS A 88 35.89 6.60 21.47
C LYS A 88 37.04 5.64 21.74
N LEU A 89 36.99 4.43 21.18
CA LEU A 89 38.10 3.46 21.29
C LEU A 89 39.33 3.92 20.53
N LEU A 90 39.16 4.46 19.31
CA LEU A 90 40.25 5.01 18.51
C LEU A 90 40.90 6.23 19.19
N GLU A 91 40.12 7.10 19.82
CA GLU A 91 40.66 8.23 20.60
C GLU A 91 41.51 7.76 21.78
N LYS A 92 41.07 6.72 22.49
CA LYS A 92 41.85 6.11 23.59
C LYS A 92 43.16 5.49 23.10
N ILE A 93 43.15 4.84 21.93
CA ILE A 93 44.36 4.26 21.34
C ILE A 93 45.32 5.37 20.88
N ARG A 94 44.79 6.45 20.30
CA ARG A 94 45.57 7.60 19.84
C ARG A 94 46.15 8.45 20.97
N GLY A 95 45.48 8.53 22.12
CA GLY A 95 45.95 9.25 23.30
C GLY A 95 46.94 8.48 24.18
N ASN A 96 47.22 7.21 23.84
CA ASN A 96 48.16 6.32 24.54
C ASN A 96 49.50 6.16 23.78
N ALA A 97 49.75 6.98 22.76
CA ALA A 97 50.99 7.04 21.98
C ALA A 97 51.78 8.32 22.28
#